data_AF-A0A956MT58-F1
#
_entry.id   AF-A0A956MT58-F1
#
_cell.length_a   1.000
_cell.length_b   1.000
_cell.length_c   1.000
_cell.angle_alpha   90.00
_cell.angle_beta   90.00
_cell.angle_gamma   90.00
#
_symmetry.space_group_name_H-M   'P 1'
#
loop_
_entity.id
_entity.type
_entity.pdbx_description
1 polymer ?
#
loop_
_entity_poly.entity_id
_entity_poly.type
_entity_poly.pdbx_seq_one_letter_code
_entity_poly.pdbx_strand_id
1 'polypeptide(L)'
;MKKRILNYILIAAGVLVLAACGGSRTKIIDIESNPSKYNEQKVKVEGTVTQTFAIPVIGQSIVRIDDGTGTIWVRPQGRVPFEGDKIKVEGTVKVALTLGTKNFGFVVIEDEKRK
;
A
#
# COMPACT_ATOMS: atom_id res chain seq x y z
N MET A 1 -14.87 -2.34 -44.67
CA MET A 1 -15.61 -2.42 -43.38
C MET A 1 -14.94 -3.33 -42.35
N LYS A 2 -14.40 -4.51 -42.72
CA LYS A 2 -13.73 -5.45 -41.81
C LYS A 2 -12.53 -4.90 -41.01
N LYS A 3 -11.74 -3.99 -41.61
CA LYS A 3 -10.57 -3.35 -40.96
C LYS A 3 -10.96 -2.40 -39.80
N ARG A 4 -12.15 -1.77 -39.87
CA ARG A 4 -12.65 -0.89 -38.80
C ARG A 4 -13.06 -1.71 -37.58
N ILE A 5 -13.70 -2.86 -37.81
CA ILE A 5 -14.13 -3.80 -36.76
C ILE A 5 -12.92 -4.42 -36.06
N LEU A 6 -11.87 -4.75 -36.82
CA LEU A 6 -10.60 -5.26 -36.27
C LEU A 6 -9.88 -4.21 -35.39
N ASN A 7 -9.97 -2.93 -35.74
CA ASN A 7 -9.39 -1.84 -34.97
C ASN A 7 -10.14 -1.59 -33.64
N TYR A 8 -11.46 -1.78 -33.62
CA TYR A 8 -12.25 -1.70 -32.38
C TYR A 8 -11.96 -2.85 -31.42
N ILE A 9 -11.66 -4.05 -31.93
CA ILE A 9 -11.26 -5.20 -31.10
C ILE A 9 -9.88 -4.94 -30.45
N LEU A 10 -8.94 -4.34 -31.19
CA LEU A 10 -7.63 -3.94 -30.66
C LEU A 10 -7.71 -2.82 -29.62
N ILE A 11 -8.63 -1.86 -29.77
CA ILE A 11 -8.85 -0.79 -28.78
C ILE A 11 -9.59 -1.33 -27.55
N ALA A 12 -10.54 -2.25 -27.70
CA ALA A 12 -11.23 -2.89 -26.58
C ALA A 12 -10.32 -3.80 -25.74
N ALA A 13 -9.32 -4.44 -26.37
CA ALA A 13 -8.33 -5.27 -25.66
C ALA A 13 -7.33 -4.45 -24.83
N GLY A 14 -7.13 -3.16 -25.13
CA GLY A 14 -6.21 -2.27 -24.40
C GLY A 14 -6.74 -1.75 -23.05
N VAL A 15 -8.04 -1.87 -22.77
CA VAL A 15 -8.68 -1.30 -21.58
C VAL A 15 -8.75 -2.29 -20.40
N LEU A 16 -8.42 -3.56 -20.62
CA LEU A 16 -8.67 -4.64 -19.65
C LEU A 16 -7.43 -5.08 -18.83
N VAL A 17 -6.51 -4.17 -18.52
CA VAL A 17 -5.34 -4.48 -17.66
C VAL A 17 -5.39 -3.77 -16.29
N LEU A 18 -6.40 -2.95 -16.02
CA LEU A 18 -6.49 -2.18 -14.76
C LEU A 18 -7.38 -2.80 -13.67
N ALA A 19 -7.74 -4.08 -13.77
CA ALA A 19 -8.34 -4.81 -12.66
C ALA A 19 -7.27 -5.19 -11.61
N ALA A 20 -6.57 -4.17 -11.09
CA ALA A 20 -5.76 -4.31 -9.89
C ALA A 20 -6.70 -4.75 -8.76
N CYS A 21 -6.30 -5.82 -8.08
CA CYS A 21 -7.05 -6.60 -7.11
C CYS A 21 -7.35 -5.82 -5.80
N GLY A 22 -7.99 -4.65 -5.89
CA GLY A 22 -8.18 -3.68 -4.79
C GLY A 22 -9.18 -4.10 -3.70
N GLY A 23 -9.61 -5.36 -3.67
CA GLY A 23 -10.62 -5.86 -2.72
C GLY A 23 -10.05 -6.63 -1.52
N SER A 24 -8.89 -7.28 -1.68
CA SER A 24 -8.40 -8.27 -0.71
C SER A 24 -7.32 -7.69 0.20
N ARG A 25 -7.44 -7.94 1.51
CA ARG A 25 -6.40 -7.60 2.50
C ARG A 25 -5.10 -8.29 2.11
N THR A 26 -4.04 -7.50 1.99
CA THR A 26 -2.67 -7.98 1.76
C THR A 26 -2.00 -8.19 3.10
N LYS A 27 -1.33 -9.33 3.30
CA LYS A 27 -0.54 -9.56 4.52
C LYS A 27 0.78 -8.83 4.45
N ILE A 28 1.25 -8.33 5.57
CA ILE A 28 2.51 -7.56 5.62
C ILE A 28 3.70 -8.44 5.20
N ILE A 29 3.71 -9.72 5.60
CA ILE A 29 4.77 -10.65 5.22
C ILE A 29 4.90 -10.85 3.70
N ASP A 30 3.81 -10.75 2.94
CA ASP A 30 3.85 -10.90 1.47
C ASP A 30 4.59 -9.71 0.84
N ILE A 31 4.38 -8.52 1.41
CA ILE A 31 5.04 -7.28 1.00
C ILE A 31 6.53 -7.32 1.35
N GLU A 32 6.87 -7.72 2.58
CA GLU A 32 8.26 -7.85 3.03
C GLU A 32 9.03 -8.94 2.26
N SER A 33 8.37 -10.04 1.90
CA SER A 33 9.01 -11.13 1.17
C SER A 33 9.25 -10.81 -0.31
N ASN A 34 8.45 -9.92 -0.90
CA ASN A 34 8.55 -9.57 -2.33
C ASN A 34 8.41 -8.05 -2.57
N PRO A 35 9.26 -7.20 -1.98
CA PRO A 35 9.08 -5.75 -2.00
C PRO A 35 9.05 -5.16 -3.41
N SER A 36 9.85 -5.69 -4.34
CA SER A 36 9.86 -5.24 -5.74
C SER A 36 8.54 -5.49 -6.47
N LYS A 37 7.80 -6.56 -6.12
CA LYS A 37 6.48 -6.85 -6.68
C LYS A 37 5.43 -5.85 -6.20
N TYR A 38 5.55 -5.45 -4.94
CA TYR A 38 4.59 -4.55 -4.29
C TYR A 38 4.94 -3.08 -4.46
N ASN A 39 6.16 -2.74 -4.88
CA ASN A 39 6.52 -1.35 -5.12
C ASN A 39 5.55 -0.70 -6.13
N GLU A 40 5.06 0.48 -5.77
CA GLU A 40 4.04 1.25 -6.50
C GLU A 40 2.67 0.57 -6.64
N GLN A 41 2.45 -0.57 -5.97
CA GLN A 41 1.15 -1.24 -5.95
C GLN A 41 0.24 -0.66 -4.88
N LYS A 42 -1.05 -0.56 -5.22
CA LYS A 42 -2.10 -0.21 -4.27
C LYS A 42 -2.50 -1.46 -3.49
N VAL A 43 -2.39 -1.40 -2.18
CA VAL A 43 -2.70 -2.50 -1.27
C VAL A 43 -3.61 -2.04 -0.14
N LYS A 44 -4.24 -3.01 0.52
CA LYS A 44 -5.00 -2.78 1.74
C LYS A 44 -4.42 -3.63 2.85
N VAL A 45 -3.99 -2.98 3.94
CA VAL A 45 -3.46 -3.64 5.13
C VAL A 45 -4.32 -3.30 6.34
N GLU A 46 -4.32 -4.18 7.33
CA GLU A 46 -4.97 -3.95 8.61
C GLU A 46 -4.08 -4.54 9.69
N GLY A 47 -3.94 -3.84 10.81
CA GLY A 47 -3.04 -4.24 11.88
C GLY A 47 -3.24 -3.39 13.13
N THR A 48 -2.48 -3.72 14.17
CA THR A 48 -2.43 -2.98 15.43
C THR A 48 -1.24 -2.03 15.40
N VAL A 49 -1.44 -0.77 15.76
CA VAL A 49 -0.37 0.23 15.83
C VAL A 49 0.58 -0.13 16.97
N THR A 50 1.85 -0.31 16.66
CA THR A 50 2.89 -0.63 17.64
C THR A 50 3.79 0.55 17.98
N GLN A 51 3.90 1.54 17.07
CA GLN A 51 4.70 2.75 17.26
C GLN A 51 4.06 3.91 16.50
N THR A 52 4.04 5.10 17.11
CA THR A 52 3.53 6.32 16.47
C THR A 52 4.57 7.43 16.51
N PHE A 53 4.92 7.98 15.33
CA PHE A 53 5.65 9.24 15.21
C PHE A 53 4.74 10.30 14.59
N ALA A 54 4.48 11.38 15.30
CA ALA A 54 3.56 12.42 14.87
C ALA A 54 4.16 13.83 15.02
N ILE A 55 3.71 14.73 14.15
CA ILE A 55 3.95 16.18 14.25
C ILE A 55 2.57 16.82 14.49
N PRO A 56 2.15 17.00 15.75
CA PRO A 56 0.78 17.43 16.09
C PRO A 56 0.40 18.77 15.47
N VAL A 57 1.36 19.68 15.36
CA VAL A 57 1.17 21.04 14.82
C VAL A 57 0.62 21.04 13.38
N ILE A 58 0.95 20.02 12.58
CA ILE A 58 0.52 19.90 11.18
C ILE A 58 -0.37 18.69 10.91
N GLY A 59 -0.79 17.97 11.95
CA GLY A 59 -1.68 16.81 11.85
C GLY A 59 -1.12 15.65 11.00
N GLN A 60 0.21 15.49 10.96
CA GLN A 60 0.86 14.42 10.19
C GLN A 60 1.43 13.35 11.12
N SER A 61 1.39 12.11 10.68
CA SER A 61 2.02 11.00 11.38
C SER A 61 2.52 9.93 10.43
N ILE A 62 3.49 9.15 10.89
CA ILE A 62 3.87 7.86 10.35
C ILE A 62 3.79 6.88 11.51
N VAL A 63 3.06 5.79 11.32
CA VAL A 63 2.83 4.78 12.34
C VAL A 63 3.31 3.43 11.85
N ARG A 64 3.82 2.60 12.75
CA ARG A 64 4.15 1.21 12.46
C ARG A 64 2.98 0.34 12.90
N ILE A 65 2.52 -0.54 12.02
CA ILE A 65 1.46 -1.50 12.31
C ILE A 65 1.97 -2.93 12.21
N ASP A 66 1.37 -3.81 13.00
CA ASP A 66 1.60 -5.26 13.03
C ASP A 66 0.29 -6.01 12.74
N ASP A 67 0.30 -6.89 11.74
CA ASP A 67 -0.84 -7.73 11.36
C ASP A 67 -0.77 -9.18 11.87
N GLY A 68 0.24 -9.49 12.69
CA GLY A 68 0.60 -10.81 13.19
C GLY A 68 1.56 -11.58 12.27
N THR A 69 1.85 -11.07 11.07
CA THR A 69 2.75 -11.73 10.10
C THR A 69 4.02 -10.94 9.84
N GLY A 70 4.00 -9.62 10.04
CA GLY A 70 5.13 -8.72 9.87
C GLY A 70 4.76 -7.32 10.31
N THR A 71 5.68 -6.35 10.15
CA THR A 71 5.40 -4.97 10.54
C THR A 71 5.78 -3.96 9.47
N ILE A 72 4.90 -2.99 9.23
CA ILE A 72 5.07 -2.03 8.14
C ILE A 72 4.83 -0.60 8.62
N TRP A 73 5.53 0.35 8.00
CA TRP A 73 5.30 1.76 8.25
C TRP A 73 4.22 2.27 7.31
N VAL A 74 3.26 3.01 7.86
CA VAL A 74 2.15 3.56 7.10
C VAL A 74 2.02 5.04 7.44
N ARG A 75 1.64 5.83 6.46
CA ARG A 75 1.28 7.23 6.64
C ARG A 75 -0.25 7.34 6.59
N PRO A 76 -0.94 7.22 7.73
CA PRO A 76 -2.39 7.30 7.76
C PRO A 76 -2.85 8.74 7.50
N GLN A 77 -4.02 8.90 6.87
CA GLN A 77 -4.66 10.21 6.77
C GLN A 77 -5.63 10.47 7.93
N GLY A 78 -5.81 11.75 8.25
CA GLY A 78 -6.76 12.20 9.26
C GLY A 78 -6.18 12.19 10.67
N ARG A 79 -6.94 11.65 11.64
CA ARG A 79 -6.51 11.63 13.04
C ARG A 79 -5.31 10.71 13.21
N VAL A 80 -4.31 11.19 13.96
CA VAL A 80 -3.13 10.42 14.35
C VAL A 80 -3.55 9.22 15.21
N PRO A 81 -3.30 7.98 14.78
CA PRO A 81 -3.57 6.80 15.58
C PRO A 81 -2.63 6.69 16.79
N PHE A 82 -3.13 6.16 17.90
CA PHE A 82 -2.34 5.86 19.09
C PHE A 82 -1.81 4.42 19.06
N GLU A 83 -0.77 4.16 19.84
CA GLU A 83 -0.30 2.79 20.06
C GLU A 83 -1.42 1.93 20.67
N GLY A 84 -1.61 0.73 20.13
CA GLY A 84 -2.71 -0.18 20.47
C GLY A 84 -3.95 -0.04 19.58
N ASP A 85 -4.08 1.04 18.79
CA ASP A 85 -5.22 1.19 17.88
C ASP A 85 -5.18 0.14 16.77
N LYS A 86 -6.35 -0.42 16.45
CA LYS A 86 -6.51 -1.25 15.24
C LYS A 86 -6.92 -0.37 14.08
N ILE A 87 -6.10 -0.32 13.05
CA ILE A 87 -6.34 0.51 11.87
C ILE A 87 -6.33 -0.31 10.58
N LYS A 88 -7.07 0.18 9.59
CA LYS A 88 -7.09 -0.32 8.22
C LYS A 88 -6.63 0.80 7.31
N VAL A 89 -5.63 0.51 6.49
CA VAL A 89 -5.00 1.50 5.60
C VAL A 89 -5.07 0.97 4.17
N GLU A 90 -5.49 1.81 3.24
CA GLU A 90 -5.50 1.51 1.82
C GLU A 90 -4.61 2.52 1.10
N GLY A 91 -3.54 2.04 0.48
CA GLY A 91 -2.52 2.95 0.02
C GLY A 91 -1.52 2.34 -0.94
N THR A 92 -0.66 3.21 -1.45
CA THR A 92 0.41 2.82 -2.38
C THR A 92 1.66 2.46 -1.59
N VAL A 93 2.20 1.28 -1.89
CA VAL A 93 3.46 0.81 -1.32
C VAL A 93 4.63 1.56 -1.97
N LYS A 94 5.48 2.16 -1.13
CA LYS A 94 6.77 2.74 -1.51
C LYS A 94 7.88 2.07 -0.72
N VAL A 95 8.79 1.40 -1.40
CA VAL A 95 9.94 0.74 -0.76
C VAL A 95 11.05 1.77 -0.59
N ALA A 96 11.40 2.12 0.65
CA ALA A 96 12.35 3.19 0.92
C ALA A 96 13.82 2.72 0.98
N LEU A 97 14.13 1.60 1.64
CA LEU A 97 15.51 1.12 1.82
C LEU A 97 15.62 -0.41 1.88
N THR A 98 16.74 -0.93 1.39
CA THR A 98 17.23 -2.31 1.62
C THR A 98 18.44 -2.25 2.56
N LEU A 99 18.37 -2.87 3.73
CA LEU A 99 19.46 -2.92 4.73
C LEU A 99 20.31 -4.19 4.59
N GLY A 100 21.52 -4.07 4.03
CA GLY A 100 22.50 -5.17 3.94
C GLY A 100 22.12 -6.23 2.89
N THR A 101 22.27 -7.52 3.22
CA THR A 101 21.91 -8.66 2.33
C THR A 101 20.44 -9.07 2.45
N LYS A 102 19.68 -8.33 3.25
CA LYS A 102 18.34 -8.69 3.70
C LYS A 102 17.44 -7.51 3.34
N ASN A 103 16.42 -7.75 2.51
CA ASN A 103 15.48 -6.71 2.08
C ASN A 103 14.59 -6.29 3.25
N PHE A 104 15.09 -5.37 4.07
CA PHE A 104 14.33 -4.72 5.13
C PHE A 104 14.58 -3.23 5.03
N GLY A 105 13.55 -2.44 5.20
CA GLY A 105 13.74 -1.05 5.61
C GLY A 105 12.67 -0.13 5.08
N PHE A 106 11.54 -0.10 5.77
CA PHE A 106 10.48 0.88 5.53
C PHE A 106 9.83 0.72 4.16
N VAL A 107 8.96 -0.28 4.09
CA VAL A 107 7.86 -0.16 3.16
C VAL A 107 6.90 0.86 3.76
N VAL A 108 6.70 1.97 3.05
CA VAL A 108 5.78 3.03 3.43
C VAL A 108 4.51 2.83 2.63
N ILE A 109 3.40 2.59 3.31
CA ILE A 109 2.08 2.64 2.68
C ILE A 109 1.58 4.07 2.79
N GLU A 110 1.45 4.74 1.65
CA GLU A 110 0.81 6.05 1.56
C GLU A 110 -0.68 5.89 1.39
N ASP A 111 -1.44 6.26 2.42
CA ASP A 111 -2.89 6.24 2.39
C ASP A 111 -3.42 7.27 1.36
N GLU A 112 -4.33 6.84 0.48
CA GLU A 112 -4.79 7.67 -0.64
C GLU A 112 -5.90 8.64 -0.19
N LYS A 113 -5.80 9.92 -0.60
CA LYS A 113 -6.90 10.88 -0.40
C LYS A 113 -8.09 10.42 -1.24
N ARG A 114 -9.15 9.89 -0.63
CA ARG A 114 -10.45 9.87 -1.30
C ARG A 114 -10.95 11.32 -1.39
N LYS A 115 -10.91 11.87 -2.61
CA LYS A 115 -11.61 13.12 -2.95
C LYS A 115 -13.10 12.87 -3.06
#